data_AF-A0A223NQL9-F1
#
_entry.id   AF-A0A223NQL9-F1
#
_cell.length_a   1.000
_cell.length_b   1.000
_cell.length_c   1.000
_cell.angle_alpha   90.00
_cell.angle_beta   90.00
_cell.angle_gamma   90.00
#
_symmetry.space_group_name_H-M   'P 1'
#
loop_
_entity.id
_entity.type
_entity.pdbx_description
1 polymer ?
#
loop_
_entity_poly.entity_id
_entity_poly.type
_entity_poly.pdbx_seq_one_letter_code
_entity_poly.pdbx_strand_id
1 'polypeptide(L)'
;MLAKPPFMDDWKKIQEQLKNFRDERDWAQFHNGKDLALALSIEAAELNELFLWKNADDANVEKIKDELADVLGYALLLADKYDLDINQIMMSKIQKNADKYPVHKAKGNAKKYNEL
;
A
#
# COMPACT_ATOMS: atom_id res chain seq x y z
N MET A 1 8.83 27.79 10.25
CA MET A 1 7.93 26.61 10.24
C MET A 1 7.94 26.07 8.82
N LEU A 2 8.48 24.88 8.59
CA LEU A 2 8.40 24.23 7.29
C LEU A 2 6.93 23.86 7.06
N ALA A 3 6.32 24.39 5.99
CA ALA A 3 4.97 24.02 5.60
C ALA A 3 4.89 22.49 5.48
N LYS A 4 3.84 21.89 6.05
CA LYS A 4 3.53 20.48 5.84
C LYS A 4 3.48 20.25 4.31
N PRO A 5 4.25 19.30 3.74
CA PRO A 5 4.12 18.98 2.33
C PRO A 5 2.67 18.58 2.03
N PRO A 6 2.11 19.02 0.90
CA PRO A 6 0.68 18.91 0.59
C PRO A 6 0.14 17.48 0.66
N PHE A 7 1.01 16.48 0.46
CA PHE A 7 0.68 15.05 0.51
C PHE A 7 0.42 14.47 1.91
N MET A 8 0.81 15.16 3.00
CA MET A 8 0.78 14.54 4.34
C MET A 8 -0.63 14.35 4.90
N ASP A 9 -1.60 15.17 4.49
CA ASP A 9 -2.96 15.15 5.06
C ASP A 9 -3.95 14.32 4.22
N ASP A 10 -3.56 13.87 3.02
CA ASP A 10 -4.49 13.16 2.11
C ASP A 10 -4.72 11.70 2.52
N TRP A 11 -3.70 10.99 3.03
CA TRP A 11 -3.86 9.61 3.50
C TRP A 11 -4.86 9.49 4.66
N LYS A 12 -4.84 10.46 5.59
CA LYS A 12 -5.78 10.47 6.72
C LYS A 12 -7.21 10.69 6.23
N LYS A 13 -7.42 11.64 5.31
CA LYS A 13 -8.73 11.87 4.71
C LYS A 13 -9.27 10.62 4.01
N ILE A 14 -8.44 9.95 3.20
CA ILE A 14 -8.86 8.73 2.48
C ILE A 14 -9.19 7.63 3.49
N GLN A 15 -8.34 7.43 4.50
CA GLN A 15 -8.58 6.43 5.56
C GLN A 15 -9.88 6.71 6.32
N GLU A 16 -10.18 7.97 6.65
CA GLU A 16 -11.45 8.37 7.26
C GLU A 16 -12.65 8.09 6.36
N GLN A 17 -12.56 8.37 5.06
CA GLN A 17 -13.64 8.03 4.10
C GLN A 17 -13.87 6.53 4.01
N LEU A 18 -12.80 5.71 3.96
CA LEU A 18 -12.90 4.24 3.97
C LEU A 18 -13.54 3.73 5.26
N LYS A 19 -13.17 4.31 6.40
CA LYS A 19 -13.72 3.97 7.71
C LYS A 19 -15.21 4.29 7.79
N ASN A 20 -15.61 5.47 7.32
CA ASN A 20 -17.02 5.87 7.26
C ASN A 20 -17.81 4.93 6.35
N PHE A 21 -17.28 4.62 5.15
CA PHE A 21 -17.90 3.70 4.21
C PHE A 21 -18.11 2.30 4.82
N ARG A 22 -17.12 1.79 5.56
CA ARG A 22 -17.19 0.53 6.31
C ARG A 22 -18.27 0.58 7.39
N ASP A 23 -18.26 1.65 8.20
CA ASP A 23 -19.11 1.77 9.38
C ASP A 23 -20.59 2.00 9.01
N GLU A 24 -20.87 2.73 7.92
CA GLU A 24 -22.21 2.88 7.34
C GLU A 24 -22.86 1.53 6.95
N ARG A 25 -22.04 0.51 6.72
CA ARG A 25 -22.49 -0.85 6.35
C ARG A 25 -22.39 -1.84 7.50
N ASP A 26 -22.04 -1.37 8.70
CA ASP A 26 -21.76 -2.21 9.87
C ASP A 26 -20.68 -3.28 9.60
N TRP A 27 -19.75 -3.01 8.69
CA TRP A 27 -18.74 -3.99 8.28
C TRP A 27 -17.53 -4.07 9.23
N ALA A 28 -17.45 -3.17 10.21
CA ALA A 28 -16.40 -3.18 11.23
C ALA A 28 -16.26 -4.55 11.94
N GLN A 29 -17.38 -5.28 12.08
CA GLN A 29 -17.41 -6.62 12.67
C GLN A 29 -16.65 -7.68 11.88
N PHE A 30 -16.51 -7.52 10.55
CA PHE A 30 -15.77 -8.43 9.67
C PHE A 30 -14.30 -8.00 9.50
N HIS A 31 -13.97 -6.75 9.84
CA HIS A 31 -12.65 -6.16 9.62
C HIS A 31 -11.72 -6.37 10.84
N ASN A 32 -11.42 -7.62 11.17
CA ASN A 32 -10.30 -7.95 12.06
C ASN A 32 -8.97 -7.97 11.29
N GLY A 33 -7.84 -7.98 12.00
CA GLY A 33 -6.53 -7.89 11.36
C GLY A 33 -6.20 -9.06 10.43
N LYS A 34 -6.71 -10.27 10.71
CA LYS A 34 -6.51 -11.45 9.85
C LYS A 34 -7.31 -11.29 8.56
N ASP A 35 -8.59 -10.96 8.65
CA ASP A 35 -9.47 -10.86 7.47
C ASP A 35 -9.10 -9.66 6.58
N LEU A 36 -8.69 -8.52 7.16
CA LEU A 36 -8.15 -7.38 6.40
C LEU A 36 -6.85 -7.73 5.66
N ALA A 37 -5.94 -8.48 6.29
CA ALA A 37 -4.70 -8.92 5.65
C ALA A 37 -4.96 -9.94 4.53
N LEU A 38 -5.96 -10.82 4.71
CA LEU A 38 -6.39 -11.75 3.67
C LEU A 38 -7.02 -11.02 2.49
N ALA A 39 -7.93 -10.07 2.74
CA ALA A 39 -8.53 -9.24 1.70
C ALA A 39 -7.46 -8.51 0.88
N LEU A 40 -6.51 -7.83 1.53
CA LEU A 40 -5.35 -7.20 0.87
C LEU A 40 -4.60 -8.19 -0.05
N SER A 41 -4.35 -9.40 0.43
CA SER A 41 -3.66 -10.44 -0.36
C SER A 41 -4.46 -10.91 -1.56
N ILE A 42 -5.79 -10.90 -1.47
CA ILE A 42 -6.70 -11.27 -2.56
C ILE A 42 -6.65 -10.18 -3.63
N GLU A 43 -6.81 -8.90 -3.27
CA GLU A 43 -6.73 -7.79 -4.25
C GLU A 43 -5.35 -7.70 -4.91
N ALA A 44 -4.28 -8.03 -4.17
CA ALA A 44 -2.96 -8.13 -4.76
C ALA A 44 -2.85 -9.26 -5.79
N ALA A 45 -3.61 -10.34 -5.62
CA ALA A 45 -3.72 -11.40 -6.60
C ALA A 45 -4.55 -10.97 -7.82
N GLU A 46 -5.66 -10.25 -7.64
CA GLU A 46 -6.47 -9.67 -8.73
C GLU A 46 -5.62 -8.70 -9.58
N LEU A 47 -4.82 -7.85 -8.94
CA LEU A 47 -3.84 -7.02 -9.62
C LEU A 47 -2.83 -7.85 -10.44
N ASN A 48 -2.35 -8.99 -9.91
CA ASN A 48 -1.44 -9.87 -10.64
C ASN A 48 -2.10 -10.50 -11.88
N GLU A 49 -3.40 -10.82 -11.83
CA GLU A 49 -4.12 -11.39 -12.97
C GLU A 49 -4.18 -10.45 -14.18
N LEU A 50 -4.04 -9.14 -13.96
CA LEU A 50 -3.93 -8.16 -15.04
C LEU A 50 -2.68 -8.38 -15.90
N PHE A 51 -1.64 -9.00 -15.35
CA PHE A 51 -0.35 -9.26 -16.02
C PHE A 51 -0.11 -10.74 -16.34
N LEU A 52 -0.83 -11.65 -15.67
CA LEU A 52 -0.65 -13.08 -15.84
C LEU A 52 -0.94 -13.52 -17.30
N TRP A 53 0.04 -14.19 -17.91
CA TRP A 53 0.02 -14.67 -19.31
C TRP A 53 -0.12 -13.57 -20.39
N LYS A 54 0.24 -12.33 -20.08
CA LYS A 54 0.14 -11.17 -20.99
C LYS A 54 1.49 -10.46 -21.09
N ASN A 55 1.70 -9.64 -22.14
CA ASN A 55 2.82 -8.71 -22.11
C ASN A 55 2.50 -7.59 -21.12
N ALA A 56 3.51 -7.12 -20.37
CA ALA A 56 3.30 -6.12 -19.33
C ALA A 56 2.75 -4.79 -19.90
N ASP A 57 3.14 -4.43 -21.12
CA ASP A 57 2.70 -3.20 -21.78
C ASP A 57 1.24 -3.25 -22.29
N ASP A 58 0.62 -4.44 -22.32
CA ASP A 58 -0.77 -4.65 -22.76
C ASP A 58 -1.78 -4.50 -21.61
N ALA A 59 -1.31 -4.25 -20.38
CA ALA A 59 -2.18 -4.20 -19.21
C ALA A 59 -3.14 -3.00 -19.27
N ASN A 60 -4.42 -3.24 -18.97
CA ASN A 60 -5.43 -2.18 -18.95
C ASN A 60 -5.24 -1.27 -17.73
N VAL A 61 -4.83 -0.03 -17.97
CA VAL A 61 -4.54 0.97 -16.93
C VAL A 61 -5.74 1.26 -16.03
N GLU A 62 -6.97 1.28 -16.55
CA GLU A 62 -8.15 1.51 -15.71
C GLU A 62 -8.36 0.36 -14.73
N LYS A 63 -8.15 -0.88 -15.17
CA LYS A 63 -8.20 -2.03 -14.25
C LYS A 63 -7.07 -1.99 -13.23
N ILE A 64 -5.85 -1.64 -13.65
CA ILE A 64 -4.71 -1.50 -12.72
C ILE A 64 -5.04 -0.49 -11.63
N LYS A 65 -5.66 0.64 -12.00
CA LYS A 65 -6.04 1.68 -11.07
C LYS A 65 -7.04 1.18 -10.03
N ASP A 66 -8.04 0.41 -10.46
CA ASP A 66 -9.05 -0.16 -9.57
C ASP A 66 -8.42 -1.16 -8.59
N GLU A 67 -7.74 -2.20 -9.09
CA GLU A 67 -7.13 -3.23 -8.23
C GLU A 67 -6.06 -2.65 -7.28
N LEU A 68 -5.27 -1.69 -7.76
CA LEU A 68 -4.27 -1.02 -6.92
C LEU A 68 -4.94 -0.15 -5.83
N ALA A 69 -6.08 0.47 -6.14
CA ALA A 69 -6.85 1.22 -5.15
C ALA A 69 -7.43 0.28 -4.08
N ASP A 70 -7.86 -0.92 -4.45
CA ASP A 70 -8.38 -1.92 -3.51
C ASP A 70 -7.27 -2.46 -2.57
N VAL A 71 -6.09 -2.77 -3.12
CA VAL A 71 -4.89 -3.10 -2.31
C VAL A 71 -4.59 -2.00 -1.29
N LEU A 72 -4.59 -0.74 -1.74
CA LEU A 72 -4.35 0.41 -0.85
C LEU A 72 -5.48 0.59 0.17
N GLY A 73 -6.73 0.38 -0.23
CA GLY A 73 -7.91 0.49 0.63
C GLY A 73 -7.85 -0.45 1.81
N TYR A 74 -7.60 -1.73 1.57
CA TYR A 74 -7.43 -2.70 2.66
C TYR A 74 -6.17 -2.45 3.48
N ALA A 75 -5.07 -1.99 2.88
CA ALA A 75 -3.88 -1.59 3.63
C ALA A 75 -4.15 -0.43 4.60
N LEU A 76 -4.93 0.57 4.17
CA LEU A 76 -5.31 1.72 4.99
C LEU A 76 -6.27 1.33 6.11
N LEU A 77 -7.25 0.45 5.85
CA LEU A 77 -8.14 -0.09 6.87
C LEU A 77 -7.38 -0.95 7.89
N LEU A 78 -6.38 -1.73 7.43
CA LEU A 78 -5.50 -2.50 8.30
C LEU A 78 -4.63 -1.57 9.17
N ALA A 79 -4.13 -0.47 8.63
CA ALA A 79 -3.42 0.53 9.40
C ALA A 79 -4.31 1.22 10.44
N ASP A 80 -5.56 1.56 10.11
CA ASP A 80 -6.56 2.10 11.07
C ASP A 80 -6.81 1.12 12.20
N LYS A 81 -6.92 -0.19 11.89
CA LYS A 81 -7.15 -1.24 12.88
C LYS A 81 -6.07 -1.32 13.96
N TYR A 82 -4.85 -0.92 13.64
CA TYR A 82 -3.68 -0.97 14.53
C TYR A 82 -3.14 0.42 14.90
N ASP A 83 -3.91 1.48 14.65
CA ASP A 83 -3.55 2.87 14.97
C ASP A 83 -2.19 3.31 14.38
N LEU A 84 -1.90 2.88 13.14
CA LEU A 84 -0.64 3.17 12.47
C LEU A 84 -0.71 4.46 11.64
N ASP A 85 0.21 5.40 11.88
CA ASP A 85 0.38 6.56 11.01
C ASP A 85 1.12 6.18 9.72
N ILE A 86 0.41 6.24 8.59
CA ILE A 86 0.91 5.83 7.27
C ILE A 86 2.18 6.60 6.89
N ASN A 87 2.21 7.91 7.09
CA ASN A 87 3.38 8.72 6.74
C ASN A 87 4.59 8.28 7.56
N GLN A 88 4.41 8.05 8.86
CA GLN A 88 5.48 7.62 9.74
C GLN A 88 6.04 6.25 9.35
N ILE A 89 5.18 5.25 9.12
CA ILE A 89 5.64 3.88 8.77
C ILE A 89 6.33 3.87 7.41
N MET A 90 5.85 4.64 6.43
CA MET A 90 6.43 4.71 5.09
C MET A 90 7.79 5.40 5.12
N MET A 91 7.91 6.56 5.76
CA MET A 91 9.19 7.28 5.89
C MET A 91 10.24 6.44 6.63
N SER A 92 9.84 5.78 7.72
CA SER A 92 10.72 4.88 8.46
C SER A 92 11.20 3.71 7.60
N LYS A 93 10.31 3.14 6.78
CA LYS A 93 10.66 2.02 5.89
C LYS A 93 11.56 2.45 4.74
N ILE A 94 11.34 3.63 4.16
CA ILE A 94 12.20 4.22 3.12
C ILE A 94 13.62 4.41 3.65
N GLN A 95 13.79 5.01 4.84
CA GLN A 95 15.11 5.19 5.45
C GLN A 95 15.82 3.84 5.67
N LYS A 96 15.12 2.87 6.28
CA LYS A 96 15.67 1.51 6.48
C LYS A 96 16.09 0.85 5.16
N ASN A 97 15.35 1.08 4.08
CA ASN A 97 15.69 0.55 2.77
C ASN A 97 16.90 1.28 2.16
N ALA A 98 17.02 2.59 2.33
CA ALA A 98 18.18 3.36 1.87
C ALA A 98 19.48 2.89 2.55
N ASP A 99 19.42 2.62 3.86
CA ASP A 99 20.55 2.09 4.62
C ASP A 99 20.93 0.66 4.16
N LYS A 100 19.91 -0.15 3.82
CA LYS A 100 20.05 -1.53 3.37
C LYS A 100 20.55 -1.64 1.91
N TYR A 101 20.24 -0.65 1.07
CA TYR A 101 20.58 -0.60 -0.35
C TYR A 101 21.28 0.73 -0.69
N PRO A 102 22.53 0.96 -0.25
CA PRO A 102 23.25 2.19 -0.57
C PRO A 102 23.42 2.37 -2.08
N VAL A 103 23.26 3.60 -2.58
CA VAL A 103 23.30 3.93 -4.02
C VAL A 103 24.54 3.37 -4.71
N HIS A 104 25.72 3.50 -4.08
CA HIS A 104 26.99 3.05 -4.66
C HIS A 104 27.11 1.53 -4.82
N LYS A 105 26.26 0.73 -4.16
CA LYS A 105 26.21 -0.73 -4.29
C LYS A 105 25.03 -1.21 -5.12
N ALA A 106 23.87 -0.56 -4.98
CA ALA A 106 22.60 -1.03 -5.51
C ALA A 106 22.20 -0.43 -6.87
N LYS A 107 22.82 0.66 -7.33
CA LYS A 107 22.40 1.34 -8.56
C LYS A 107 22.52 0.41 -9.78
N GLY A 108 21.40 0.17 -10.46
CA GLY A 108 21.34 -0.72 -11.63
C GLY A 108 21.48 -2.21 -11.30
N ASN A 109 21.43 -2.58 -10.02
CA ASN A 109 21.64 -3.95 -9.55
C ASN A 109 20.45 -4.43 -8.71
N ALA A 110 19.75 -5.45 -9.19
CA ALA A 110 18.57 -6.02 -8.51
C ALA A 110 18.91 -7.12 -7.49
N LYS A 111 20.21 -7.41 -7.27
CA LYS A 111 20.63 -8.38 -6.25
C LYS A 111 20.14 -7.97 -4.87
N LYS A 112 19.86 -8.96 -4.03
CA LYS A 112 19.48 -8.70 -2.65
C LYS A 112 20.67 -8.10 -1.91
N TYR A 113 20.41 -7.30 -0.88
CA TYR A 113 21.43 -6.60 -0.09
C TYR A 113 22.56 -7.49 0.48
N ASN A 114 22.30 -8.77 0.71
CA ASN A 114 23.27 -9.77 1.15
C ASN A 114 24.15 -10.30 0.00
N GLU A 115 23.90 -9.85 -1.23
CA GLU A 115 24.58 -10.22 -2.47
C GLU A 115 25.13 -8.97 -3.20
N LEU A 116 25.10 -7.79 -2.56
CA LEU A 116 25.58 -6.49 -3.05
C LEU A 116 27.05 -6.20 -2.72
#